data_AF-A0A7M1VMK9-F1
#
_entry.id   AF-A0A7M1VMK9-F1
#
_cell.length_a   1.000
_cell.length_b   1.000
_cell.length_c   1.000
_cell.angle_alpha   90.00
_cell.angle_beta   90.00
_cell.angle_gamma   90.00
#
_symmetry.space_group_name_H-M   'P 1'
#
loop_
_entity.id
_entity.type
_entity.pdbx_description
1 polymer ?
#
loop_
_entity_poly.entity_id
_entity_poly.type
_entity_poly.pdbx_seq_one_letter_code
_entity_poly.pdbx_strand_id
1 'polypeptide(L)'
;MKVLHHGGKNTVTGSCHELVLQNGSVLIDCGLLQGEDNAQQQSLNIDFSISGLKAVVLTHSHIDHVGRLPWLLAAGYKGPIYCTEASAELVPLMLEDGLKLQLGMRHHQRENVLDFIRTLIRPCPYSQWIEIEEHASLRFQPAGHILGSAYVEFRLSNNEVVVFSGDLGPRNTPLLPDRYRLKKLTICLSSQHTAIKFTKM
;
A
#
# COMPACT_ATOMS: atom_id res chain seq x y z
N MET A 1 -17.53 -0.79 -9.48
CA MET A 1 -16.17 -0.85 -8.89
C MET A 1 -15.22 -1.54 -9.86
N LYS A 2 -14.02 -1.00 -10.10
CA LYS A 2 -12.97 -1.60 -10.94
C LYS A 2 -11.64 -1.57 -10.19
N VAL A 3 -10.93 -2.69 -10.16
CA VAL A 3 -9.59 -2.80 -9.57
C VAL A 3 -8.64 -3.31 -10.64
N LEU A 4 -7.51 -2.63 -10.79
CA LEU A 4 -6.42 -3.03 -11.67
C LEU A 4 -5.28 -3.58 -10.80
N HIS A 5 -4.60 -4.62 -11.30
CA HIS A 5 -3.48 -5.22 -10.58
C HIS A 5 -2.21 -5.01 -11.41
N HIS A 6 -1.28 -4.25 -10.85
CA HIS A 6 0.02 -3.92 -11.44
C HIS A 6 1.16 -4.76 -10.84
N GLY A 7 0.84 -5.63 -9.87
CA GLY A 7 1.73 -6.57 -9.22
C GLY A 7 0.99 -7.35 -8.12
N GLY A 8 1.58 -8.43 -7.61
CA GLY A 8 0.99 -9.27 -6.54
C GLY A 8 -0.28 -10.05 -6.94
N LYS A 9 -0.55 -10.23 -8.25
CA LYS A 9 -1.72 -11.00 -8.74
C LYS A 9 -1.43 -12.50 -8.84
N ASN A 10 -0.25 -12.85 -9.33
CA ASN A 10 0.22 -14.22 -9.55
C ASN A 10 1.56 -14.48 -8.82
N THR A 11 2.01 -13.51 -8.02
CA THR A 11 3.29 -13.49 -7.31
C THR A 11 3.02 -13.21 -5.85
N VAL A 12 3.89 -13.70 -4.95
CA VAL A 12 3.77 -13.42 -3.52
C VAL A 12 4.23 -12.00 -3.22
N THR A 13 5.19 -11.50 -4.00
CA THR A 13 5.82 -10.20 -3.81
C THR A 13 5.34 -9.18 -4.86
N GLY A 14 5.71 -7.92 -4.67
CA GLY A 14 5.41 -6.84 -5.61
C GLY A 14 3.98 -6.33 -5.55
N SER A 15 3.39 -6.26 -4.35
CA SER A 15 2.02 -5.78 -4.14
C SER A 15 1.85 -4.39 -4.76
N CYS A 16 0.94 -4.27 -5.73
CA CYS A 16 0.65 -3.01 -6.41
C CYS A 16 -0.74 -3.13 -7.04
N HIS A 17 -1.72 -2.48 -6.43
CA HIS A 17 -3.12 -2.55 -6.87
C HIS A 17 -3.69 -1.15 -7.02
N GLU A 18 -4.53 -0.92 -8.01
CA GLU A 18 -5.15 0.37 -8.26
C GLU A 18 -6.68 0.25 -8.15
N LEU A 19 -7.25 0.99 -7.20
CA LEU A 19 -8.69 1.14 -7.05
C LEU A 19 -9.15 2.33 -7.88
N VAL A 20 -9.94 2.06 -8.92
CA VAL A 20 -10.52 3.09 -9.77
C VAL A 20 -11.74 3.70 -9.08
N LEU A 21 -11.69 5.01 -8.87
CA LEU A 21 -12.75 5.82 -8.28
C LEU A 21 -13.58 6.50 -9.39
N GLN A 22 -14.56 7.31 -9.00
CA GLN A 22 -15.34 8.11 -9.96
C GLN A 22 -14.45 9.13 -10.69
N ASN A 23 -13.55 9.80 -9.97
CA ASN A 23 -12.70 10.86 -10.49
C ASN A 23 -11.21 10.54 -10.35
N GLY A 24 -10.72 9.48 -10.99
CA GLY A 24 -9.31 9.07 -10.92
C GLY A 24 -9.14 7.76 -10.16
N SER A 25 -8.01 7.59 -9.47
CA SER A 25 -7.71 6.33 -8.80
C SER A 25 -6.83 6.51 -7.57
N VAL A 26 -6.76 5.45 -6.75
CA VAL A 26 -5.86 5.33 -5.62
C VAL A 26 -5.04 4.05 -5.79
N LEU A 27 -3.74 4.15 -5.53
CA LEU A 27 -2.82 3.02 -5.58
C LEU A 27 -2.66 2.47 -4.17
N ILE A 28 -2.80 1.16 -4.01
CA ILE A 28 -2.61 0.41 -2.78
C ILE A 28 -1.32 -0.38 -2.94
N ASP A 29 -0.36 -0.06 -2.09
CA ASP A 29 1.02 -0.52 -2.14
C ASP A 29 1.74 -0.21 -3.46
N CYS A 30 3.05 -0.20 -3.41
CA CYS A 30 3.95 -0.04 -4.55
C CYS A 30 5.22 -0.83 -4.26
N GLY A 31 5.11 -2.15 -4.34
CA GLY A 31 6.10 -3.10 -3.87
C GLY A 31 7.09 -3.60 -4.91
N LEU A 32 8.29 -4.02 -4.46
CA LEU A 32 9.26 -4.73 -5.30
C LEU A 32 8.98 -6.23 -5.37
N LEU A 33 9.22 -6.84 -6.53
CA LEU A 33 9.32 -8.30 -6.63
C LEU A 33 10.62 -8.77 -5.98
N GLN A 34 10.57 -9.88 -5.22
CA GLN A 34 11.73 -10.46 -4.55
C GLN A 34 11.82 -11.97 -4.80
N GLY A 35 13.05 -12.52 -4.69
CA GLY A 35 13.28 -13.96 -4.78
C GLY A 35 12.96 -14.55 -6.16
N GLU A 36 12.28 -15.69 -6.19
CA GLU A 36 11.89 -16.39 -7.43
C GLU A 36 10.96 -15.55 -8.31
N ASP A 37 10.16 -14.66 -7.72
CA ASP A 37 9.30 -13.73 -8.46
C ASP A 37 10.13 -12.70 -9.28
N ASN A 38 11.37 -12.43 -8.87
CA ASN A 38 12.27 -11.52 -9.59
C ASN A 38 12.89 -12.17 -10.85
N ALA A 39 12.87 -13.50 -10.95
CA ALA A 39 13.43 -14.21 -12.10
C ALA A 39 12.64 -13.95 -13.40
N GLN A 40 11.39 -13.45 -13.29
CA GLN A 40 10.55 -13.10 -14.45
C GLN A 40 10.80 -11.69 -15.00
N GLN A 41 11.76 -10.91 -14.48
CA GLN A 41 12.15 -9.58 -14.98
C GLN A 41 10.95 -8.70 -15.39
N GLN A 42 10.12 -8.30 -14.44
CA GLN A 42 9.37 -7.07 -14.62
C GLN A 42 10.30 -5.91 -14.28
N SER A 43 10.48 -5.00 -15.23
CA SER A 43 11.29 -3.80 -15.02
C SER A 43 10.77 -3.07 -13.78
N LEU A 44 11.67 -2.55 -12.95
CA LEU A 44 11.31 -1.74 -11.77
C LEU A 44 10.53 -0.47 -12.14
N ASN A 45 10.55 -0.10 -13.42
CA ASN A 45 9.83 1.04 -13.95
C ASN A 45 8.33 0.91 -13.71
N ILE A 46 7.68 2.06 -13.56
CA ILE A 46 6.23 2.15 -13.58
C ILE A 46 5.78 2.09 -15.04
N ASP A 47 5.09 1.01 -15.38
CA ASP A 47 4.59 0.68 -16.73
C ASP A 47 3.11 1.02 -16.92
N PHE A 48 2.48 1.57 -15.88
CA PHE A 48 1.11 2.07 -15.91
C PHE A 48 1.06 3.60 -15.85
N SER A 49 -0.05 4.17 -16.33
CA SER A 49 -0.27 5.61 -16.27
C SER A 49 -0.48 6.06 -14.83
N ILE A 50 0.35 7.01 -14.37
CA ILE A 50 0.15 7.70 -13.09
C ILE A 50 -0.79 8.91 -13.21
N SER A 51 -1.22 9.25 -14.43
CA SER A 51 -2.14 10.34 -14.69
C SER A 51 -3.50 10.04 -14.07
N GLY A 52 -3.94 10.88 -13.12
CA GLY A 52 -5.19 10.72 -12.40
C GLY A 52 -5.06 9.97 -11.06
N LEU A 53 -3.85 9.54 -10.70
CA LEU A 53 -3.58 8.95 -9.39
C LEU A 53 -3.68 10.02 -8.30
N LYS A 54 -4.68 9.89 -7.42
CA LYS A 54 -4.97 10.86 -6.35
C LYS A 54 -4.10 10.65 -5.14
N ALA A 55 -3.85 9.40 -4.79
CA ALA A 55 -3.15 9.03 -3.56
C ALA A 55 -2.48 7.67 -3.72
N VAL A 56 -1.45 7.45 -2.92
CA VAL A 56 -0.90 6.13 -2.63
C VAL A 56 -1.28 5.78 -1.19
N VAL A 57 -1.61 4.52 -0.94
CA VAL A 57 -1.96 4.00 0.38
C VAL A 57 -1.07 2.80 0.65
N LEU A 58 -0.33 2.83 1.75
CA LEU A 58 0.57 1.74 2.14
C LEU A 58 -0.06 0.94 3.28
N THR A 59 -0.14 -0.37 3.10
CA THR A 59 -0.64 -1.30 4.11
C THR A 59 0.35 -1.48 5.25
N HIS A 60 1.64 -1.59 4.94
CA HIS A 60 2.73 -1.74 5.90
C HIS A 60 4.09 -1.43 5.25
N SER A 61 5.17 -1.50 6.03
CA SER A 61 6.50 -1.02 5.62
C SER A 61 7.41 -2.04 4.94
N HIS A 62 6.96 -3.25 4.63
CA HIS A 62 7.84 -4.22 3.94
C HIS A 62 8.18 -3.78 2.50
N ILE A 63 9.36 -4.19 2.04
CA ILE A 63 9.92 -3.76 0.75
C ILE A 63 9.13 -4.27 -0.45
N ASP A 64 8.49 -5.42 -0.32
CA ASP A 64 7.56 -5.98 -1.30
C ASP A 64 6.19 -5.28 -1.31
N HIS A 65 5.99 -4.24 -0.48
CA HIS A 65 4.84 -3.34 -0.48
C HIS A 65 5.20 -1.86 -0.69
N VAL A 66 6.43 -1.43 -0.39
CA VAL A 66 6.82 -0.01 -0.49
C VAL A 66 8.00 0.23 -1.43
N GLY A 67 8.69 -0.83 -1.83
CA GLY A 67 10.00 -0.74 -2.46
C GLY A 67 10.03 -0.03 -3.81
N ARG A 68 8.93 0.04 -4.57
CA ARG A 68 8.86 0.77 -5.85
C ARG A 68 8.50 2.24 -5.69
N LEU A 69 8.28 2.75 -4.47
CA LEU A 69 7.98 4.18 -4.26
C LEU A 69 9.00 5.13 -4.91
N PRO A 70 10.33 4.93 -4.80
CA PRO A 70 11.29 5.79 -5.49
C PRO A 70 11.11 5.84 -7.02
N TRP A 71 10.72 4.71 -7.63
CA TRP A 71 10.46 4.61 -9.06
C TRP A 71 9.14 5.30 -9.44
N LEU A 72 8.12 5.22 -8.58
CA LEU A 72 6.87 5.97 -8.74
C LEU A 72 7.10 7.48 -8.71
N LEU A 73 7.97 7.95 -7.82
CA LEU A 73 8.36 9.36 -7.77
C LEU A 73 9.17 9.77 -9.01
N ALA A 74 10.10 8.91 -9.46
CA ALA A 74 10.85 9.15 -10.69
C ALA A 74 9.94 9.20 -11.94
N ALA A 75 8.85 8.43 -11.95
CA ALA A 75 7.81 8.49 -12.99
C ALA A 75 6.99 9.79 -12.95
N GLY A 76 7.11 10.60 -11.89
CA GLY A 76 6.51 11.93 -11.79
C GLY A 76 5.38 12.05 -10.76
N TYR A 77 5.13 11.01 -9.96
CA TYR A 77 4.12 11.11 -8.89
C TYR A 77 4.55 12.09 -7.79
N LYS A 78 3.62 12.94 -7.36
CA LYS A 78 3.85 13.97 -6.32
C LYS A 78 2.66 14.09 -5.35
N GLY A 79 1.77 13.10 -5.35
CA GLY A 79 0.58 13.09 -4.50
C GLY A 79 0.85 12.58 -3.09
N PRO A 80 -0.17 12.62 -2.21
CA PRO A 80 -0.07 12.16 -0.83
C PRO A 80 0.07 10.63 -0.71
N ILE A 81 0.89 10.19 0.25
CA ILE A 81 1.11 8.79 0.61
C ILE A 81 0.51 8.55 2.00
N TYR A 82 -0.65 7.91 2.07
CA TYR A 82 -1.32 7.60 3.33
C TYR A 82 -0.81 6.28 3.91
N CYS A 83 -0.49 6.28 5.20
CA CYS A 83 -0.10 5.08 5.93
C CYS A 83 -0.37 5.28 7.43
N THR A 84 -0.22 4.23 8.23
CA THR A 84 -0.33 4.35 9.69
C THR A 84 0.81 5.20 10.25
N GLU A 85 0.60 5.80 11.42
CA GLU A 85 1.63 6.60 12.12
C GLU A 85 2.95 5.83 12.30
N ALA A 86 2.87 4.54 12.68
CA ALA A 86 4.06 3.71 12.79
C ALA A 86 4.71 3.42 11.42
N SER A 87 3.92 3.17 10.37
CA SER A 87 4.47 2.97 9.02
C SER A 87 5.14 4.23 8.48
N ALA A 88 4.64 5.43 8.83
CA ALA A 88 5.23 6.70 8.42
C ALA A 88 6.70 6.84 8.86
N GLU A 89 7.03 6.33 10.05
CA GLU A 89 8.41 6.31 10.56
C GLU A 89 9.24 5.16 9.96
N LEU A 90 8.63 4.00 9.72
CA LEU A 90 9.33 2.81 9.25
C LEU A 90 9.64 2.85 7.74
N VAL A 91 8.74 3.40 6.92
CA VAL A 91 8.89 3.38 5.46
C VAL A 91 10.20 4.03 4.98
N PRO A 92 10.58 5.24 5.43
CA PRO A 92 11.86 5.83 5.04
C PRO A 92 13.07 4.98 5.43
N LEU A 93 13.04 4.36 6.62
CA LEU A 93 14.12 3.48 7.09
C LEU A 93 14.26 2.23 6.22
N MET A 94 13.12 1.61 5.88
CA MET A 94 13.09 0.43 5.01
C MET A 94 13.60 0.76 3.60
N LEU A 95 13.23 1.93 3.07
CA LEU A 95 13.65 2.37 1.74
C LEU A 95 15.14 2.75 1.67
N GLU A 96 15.73 3.22 2.77
CA GLU A 96 17.13 3.65 2.79
C GLU A 96 18.08 2.55 2.29
N ASP A 97 17.87 1.31 2.75
CA ASP A 97 18.68 0.16 2.34
C ASP A 97 18.47 -0.20 0.87
N GLY A 98 17.25 -0.12 0.37
CA GLY A 98 16.94 -0.30 -1.05
C GLY A 98 17.66 0.72 -1.93
N LEU A 99 17.61 2.00 -1.55
CA LEU A 99 18.30 3.07 -2.29
C LEU A 99 19.83 2.89 -2.28
N LYS A 100 20.39 2.38 -1.19
CA LYS A 100 21.83 2.12 -1.07
C LYS A 100 22.27 0.92 -1.89
N LEU A 101 21.62 -0.23 -1.70
CA LEU A 101 22.07 -1.52 -2.23
C LEU A 101 21.63 -1.73 -3.68
N GLN A 102 20.44 -1.27 -4.06
CA GLN A 102 19.89 -1.50 -5.41
C GLN A 102 20.25 -0.38 -6.38
N LEU A 103 20.20 0.89 -5.92
CA LEU A 103 20.46 2.05 -6.78
C LEU A 103 21.88 2.62 -6.63
N GLY A 104 22.68 2.09 -5.71
CA GLY A 104 24.05 2.55 -5.47
C GLY A 104 24.13 4.03 -5.08
N MET A 105 23.05 4.60 -4.52
CA MET A 105 22.97 6.02 -4.22
C MET A 105 23.90 6.39 -3.07
N ARG A 106 24.64 7.49 -3.24
CA ARG A 106 25.45 8.07 -2.16
C ARG A 106 24.55 8.67 -1.08
N HIS A 107 25.07 8.80 0.12
CA HIS A 107 24.33 9.30 1.29
C HIS A 107 23.46 10.53 0.97
N HIS A 108 24.04 11.60 0.42
CA HIS A 108 23.28 12.82 0.11
C HIS A 108 22.15 12.62 -0.89
N GLN A 109 22.32 11.73 -1.88
CA GLN A 109 21.27 11.44 -2.86
C GLN A 109 20.12 10.67 -2.21
N ARG A 110 20.43 9.74 -1.29
CA ARG A 110 19.42 8.98 -0.53
C ARG A 110 18.61 9.92 0.36
N GLU A 111 19.28 10.78 1.12
CA GLU A 111 18.60 11.74 2.00
C GLU A 111 17.62 12.63 1.23
N ASN A 112 18.02 13.17 0.07
CA ASN A 112 17.13 14.01 -0.74
C ASN A 112 15.86 13.26 -1.19
N VAL A 113 15.96 11.97 -1.53
CA VAL A 113 14.81 11.14 -1.91
C VAL A 113 13.93 10.84 -0.69
N LEU A 114 14.55 10.48 0.44
CA LEU A 114 13.85 10.17 1.69
C LEU A 114 13.13 11.41 2.23
N ASP A 115 13.77 12.58 2.23
CA ASP A 115 13.18 13.86 2.62
C ASP A 115 11.98 14.19 1.76
N PHE A 116 12.10 14.00 0.43
CA PHE A 116 10.98 14.22 -0.46
C PHE A 116 9.82 13.26 -0.16
N ILE A 117 10.09 11.97 0.06
CA ILE A 117 9.07 10.99 0.48
C ILE A 117 8.38 11.43 1.78
N ARG A 118 9.14 11.87 2.78
CA ARG A 118 8.61 12.36 4.06
C ARG A 118 7.63 13.52 3.86
N THR A 119 7.87 14.42 2.91
CA THR A 119 6.93 15.53 2.60
C THR A 119 5.59 15.06 2.04
N LEU A 120 5.56 13.88 1.41
CA LEU A 120 4.35 13.30 0.80
C LEU A 120 3.60 12.39 1.77
N ILE A 121 4.26 11.85 2.80
CA ILE A 121 3.65 10.98 3.79
C ILE A 121 2.56 11.72 4.59
N ARG A 122 1.42 11.06 4.77
CA ARG A 122 0.29 11.49 5.58
C ARG A 122 0.01 10.39 6.62
N PRO A 123 0.54 10.54 7.85
CA PRO A 123 0.33 9.56 8.91
C PRO A 123 -1.13 9.59 9.37
N CYS A 124 -1.69 8.40 9.57
CA CYS A 124 -3.10 8.20 9.83
C CYS A 124 -3.30 7.31 11.06
N PRO A 125 -4.17 7.69 12.01
CA PRO A 125 -4.51 6.82 13.12
C PRO A 125 -5.38 5.65 12.64
N TYR A 126 -5.33 4.55 13.40
CA TYR A 126 -6.24 3.44 13.19
C TYR A 126 -7.69 3.82 13.47
N SER A 127 -8.63 3.08 12.88
CA SER A 127 -10.07 3.18 13.12
C SER A 127 -10.72 4.54 12.80
N GLN A 128 -10.00 5.47 12.18
CA GLN A 128 -10.52 6.77 11.74
C GLN A 128 -10.75 6.80 10.23
N TRP A 129 -11.90 7.32 9.80
CA TRP A 129 -12.17 7.61 8.40
C TRP A 129 -11.47 8.89 7.97
N ILE A 130 -10.76 8.82 6.85
CA ILE A 130 -10.01 9.91 6.24
C ILE A 130 -10.53 10.09 4.83
N GLU A 131 -10.93 11.31 4.49
CA GLU A 131 -11.35 11.66 3.13
C GLU A 131 -10.13 11.81 2.22
N ILE A 132 -10.15 11.08 1.10
CA ILE A 132 -9.12 11.18 0.05
C ILE A 132 -9.63 12.11 -1.06
N GLU A 133 -10.92 12.02 -1.35
CA GLU A 133 -11.64 12.83 -2.34
C GLU A 133 -13.12 12.91 -1.90
N GLU A 134 -13.89 13.82 -2.53
CA GLU A 134 -15.31 14.13 -2.22
C GLU A 134 -16.22 12.89 -2.07
N HIS A 135 -15.84 11.76 -2.68
CA HIS A 135 -16.64 10.55 -2.78
C HIS A 135 -15.90 9.27 -2.35
N ALA A 136 -14.73 9.39 -1.72
CA ALA A 136 -13.95 8.25 -1.24
C ALA A 136 -13.27 8.55 0.10
N SER A 137 -13.54 7.70 1.09
CA SER A 137 -12.84 7.72 2.37
C SER A 137 -12.06 6.41 2.58
N LEU A 138 -10.89 6.48 3.20
CA LEU A 138 -10.17 5.30 3.69
C LEU A 138 -10.18 5.21 5.21
N ARG A 139 -9.92 4.02 5.74
CA ARG A 139 -9.65 3.78 7.15
C ARG A 139 -8.67 2.63 7.31
N PHE A 140 -7.68 2.82 8.16
CA PHE A 140 -6.73 1.78 8.54
C PHE A 140 -7.25 0.97 9.73
N GLN A 141 -7.06 -0.34 9.69
CA GLN A 141 -7.38 -1.24 10.79
C GLN A 141 -6.22 -2.19 11.05
N PRO A 142 -5.94 -2.58 12.31
CA PRO A 142 -4.79 -3.41 12.63
C PRO A 142 -4.82 -4.76 11.88
N ALA A 143 -3.73 -5.07 11.18
CA ALA A 143 -3.54 -6.35 10.49
C ALA A 143 -2.76 -7.38 11.31
N GLY A 144 -2.03 -6.93 12.35
CA GLY A 144 -1.28 -7.79 13.25
C GLY A 144 -0.09 -8.51 12.62
N HIS A 145 0.40 -8.05 11.46
CA HIS A 145 1.54 -8.62 10.72
C HIS A 145 2.88 -8.10 11.22
N ILE A 146 3.05 -6.78 11.16
CA ILE A 146 4.19 -6.05 11.72
C ILE A 146 3.70 -4.78 12.44
N LEU A 147 4.62 -4.09 13.13
CA LEU A 147 4.31 -2.78 13.73
C LEU A 147 3.83 -1.82 12.64
N GLY A 148 2.65 -1.21 12.85
CA GLY A 148 2.05 -0.32 11.86
C GLY A 148 1.29 -1.02 10.73
N SER A 149 1.28 -2.35 10.66
CA SER A 149 0.55 -3.06 9.61
C SER A 149 -0.96 -2.90 9.70
N ALA A 150 -1.57 -2.65 8.55
CA ALA A 150 -2.99 -2.41 8.43
C ALA A 150 -3.61 -3.10 7.21
N TYR A 151 -4.84 -3.57 7.40
CA TYR A 151 -5.76 -3.69 6.28
C TYR A 151 -6.48 -2.35 6.09
N VAL A 152 -6.81 -2.04 4.85
CA VAL A 152 -7.38 -0.76 4.47
C VAL A 152 -8.80 -0.96 3.98
N GLU A 153 -9.72 -0.21 4.56
CA GLU A 153 -11.11 -0.14 4.13
C GLU A 153 -11.34 1.14 3.34
N PHE A 154 -11.90 1.03 2.14
CA PHE A 154 -12.34 2.14 1.31
C PHE A 154 -13.85 2.18 1.27
N ARG A 155 -14.45 3.30 1.70
CA ARG A 155 -15.87 3.57 1.55
C ARG A 155 -16.08 4.44 0.31
N LEU A 156 -16.85 3.92 -0.64
CA LEU A 156 -17.20 4.58 -1.90
C LEU A 156 -18.53 5.34 -1.79
N SER A 157 -18.83 6.21 -2.76
CA SER A 157 -20.06 7.02 -2.82
C SER A 157 -21.36 6.21 -2.82
N ASN A 158 -21.33 4.97 -3.33
CA ASN A 158 -22.47 4.05 -3.32
C ASN A 158 -22.61 3.28 -2.00
N ASN A 159 -21.89 3.68 -0.94
CA ASN A 159 -21.79 3.00 0.35
C ASN A 159 -21.18 1.58 0.31
N GLU A 160 -20.62 1.14 -0.82
CA GLU A 160 -19.83 -0.08 -0.87
C GLU A 160 -18.52 0.12 -0.08
N VAL A 161 -18.13 -0.94 0.65
CA VAL A 161 -16.86 -0.98 1.38
C VAL A 161 -15.96 -2.02 0.75
N VAL A 162 -14.86 -1.55 0.16
CA VAL A 162 -13.80 -2.37 -0.44
C VAL A 162 -12.68 -2.50 0.57
N VAL A 163 -12.18 -3.71 0.78
CA VAL A 163 -11.10 -3.96 1.73
C VAL A 163 -9.89 -4.55 1.00
N PHE A 164 -8.73 -3.97 1.26
CA PHE A 164 -7.44 -4.53 0.89
C PHE A 164 -6.80 -5.05 2.17
N SER A 165 -6.55 -6.35 2.24
CA SER A 165 -6.09 -6.96 3.49
C SER A 165 -4.66 -6.57 3.84
N GLY A 166 -3.84 -6.25 2.83
CA GLY A 166 -2.39 -6.33 2.95
C GLY A 166 -1.99 -7.72 3.46
N ASP A 167 -0.90 -7.77 4.19
CA ASP A 167 -0.48 -8.98 4.89
C ASP A 167 -1.12 -9.07 6.26
N LEU A 168 -1.68 -10.25 6.57
CA LEU A 168 -2.41 -10.49 7.79
C LEU A 168 -1.63 -11.43 8.71
N GLY A 169 -1.19 -10.93 9.86
CA GLY A 169 -0.39 -11.72 10.79
C GLY A 169 -1.20 -12.71 11.64
N PRO A 170 -0.53 -13.62 12.37
CA PRO A 170 -1.18 -14.60 13.24
C PRO A 170 -1.95 -13.92 14.39
N ARG A 171 -2.91 -14.64 14.99
CA ARG A 171 -3.63 -14.16 16.19
C ARG A 171 -2.86 -14.51 17.46
N ASN A 172 -3.16 -13.82 18.55
CA ASN A 172 -2.57 -13.98 19.89
C ASN A 172 -1.05 -13.84 19.91
N THR A 173 -0.52 -12.83 19.22
CA THR A 173 0.92 -12.53 19.34
C THR A 173 1.18 -11.64 20.55
N PRO A 174 2.33 -11.80 21.25
CA PRO A 174 2.65 -10.96 22.41
C PRO A 174 2.86 -9.47 22.08
N LEU A 175 3.20 -9.17 20.83
CA LEU A 175 3.69 -7.85 20.42
C LEU A 175 2.67 -7.05 19.59
N LEU A 176 1.76 -7.72 18.89
CA LEU A 176 0.85 -7.07 17.95
C LEU A 176 -0.62 -7.36 18.33
N PRO A 177 -1.49 -6.34 18.27
CA PRO A 177 -2.91 -6.52 18.50
C PRO A 177 -3.53 -7.44 17.45
N ASP A 178 -4.53 -8.21 17.88
CA ASP A 178 -5.30 -9.06 16.99
C ASP A 178 -6.04 -8.26 15.92
N ARG A 179 -6.23 -8.91 14.76
CA ARG A 179 -7.02 -8.39 13.64
C ARG A 179 -8.45 -8.06 14.09
N TYR A 180 -8.91 -6.85 13.81
CA TYR A 180 -10.29 -6.48 14.10
C TYR A 180 -11.27 -7.29 13.24
N ARG A 181 -12.38 -7.74 13.82
CA ARG A 181 -13.39 -8.55 13.12
C ARG A 181 -14.28 -7.66 12.26
N LEU A 182 -14.20 -7.83 10.95
CA LEU A 182 -15.06 -7.12 9.99
C LEU A 182 -16.53 -7.45 10.23
N LYS A 183 -17.34 -6.43 10.57
CA LYS A 183 -18.79 -6.58 10.83
C LYS A 183 -19.64 -6.60 9.55
N LYS A 184 -19.13 -6.02 8.47
CA LYS A 184 -19.72 -6.00 7.12
C LYS A 184 -18.59 -5.84 6.12
N LEU A 185 -18.47 -6.78 5.20
CA LEU A 185 -17.44 -6.80 4.17
C LEU A 185 -18.14 -6.97 2.82
N THR A 186 -17.84 -6.10 1.85
CA THR A 186 -18.42 -6.23 0.50
C THR A 186 -17.45 -6.99 -0.41
N ILE A 187 -16.15 -6.65 -0.39
CA ILE A 187 -15.11 -7.30 -1.20
C ILE A 187 -13.76 -7.22 -0.46
N CYS A 188 -13.03 -8.33 -0.31
CA CYS A 188 -11.66 -8.36 0.21
C CYS A 188 -10.68 -8.75 -0.89
N LEU A 189 -9.59 -8.02 -1.05
CA LEU A 189 -8.46 -8.37 -1.90
C LEU A 189 -7.29 -8.74 -1.00
N SER A 190 -6.84 -10.00 -1.08
CA SER A 190 -5.72 -10.47 -0.26
C SER A 190 -4.45 -10.67 -1.06
N SER A 191 -3.31 -10.31 -0.48
CA SER A 191 -1.97 -10.39 -1.08
C SER A 191 -1.59 -11.82 -1.45
N GLN A 192 -2.18 -12.83 -0.80
CA GLN A 192 -1.83 -14.23 -1.01
C GLN A 192 -2.90 -15.04 -1.74
N HIS A 193 -4.18 -14.64 -1.71
CA HIS A 193 -5.26 -15.32 -2.42
C HIS A 193 -6.24 -14.34 -3.11
N THR A 194 -6.65 -14.73 -4.31
CA THR A 194 -7.68 -14.11 -5.16
C THR A 194 -8.80 -13.46 -4.36
N ALA A 195 -9.22 -12.26 -4.77
CA ALA A 195 -10.35 -11.50 -4.25
C ALA A 195 -11.42 -12.35 -3.55
N ILE A 196 -11.41 -12.39 -2.22
CA ILE A 196 -12.43 -13.10 -1.47
C ILE A 196 -13.66 -12.19 -1.40
N LYS A 197 -14.58 -12.42 -2.33
CA LYS A 197 -15.90 -11.80 -2.34
C LYS A 197 -16.75 -12.49 -1.27
N PHE A 198 -16.79 -11.94 -0.06
CA PHE A 198 -17.76 -12.37 0.94
C PHE A 198 -19.11 -11.74 0.58
N THR A 199 -19.89 -12.44 -0.24
CA THR A 199 -21.28 -12.06 -0.49
C THR A 199 -22.06 -12.30 0.79
N LYS A 200 -22.94 -11.36 1.17
CA LYS A 200 -23.89 -11.48 2.30
C LYS A 200 -24.45 -12.90 2.42
N MET A 201 -24.39 -13.49 3.61
CA MET A 201 -25.46 -14.38 4.07
C MET A 201 -26.60 -13.52 4.61
#